data_AF-T1KMT6-F1
#
_entry.id   AF-T1KMT6-F1
#
_cell.length_a   1.000
_cell.length_b   1.000
_cell.length_c   1.000
_cell.angle_alpha   90.00
_cell.angle_beta   90.00
_cell.angle_gamma   90.00
#
_symmetry.space_group_name_H-M   'P 1'
#
loop_
_entity.id
_entity.type
_entity.pdbx_description
1 polymer ?
#
loop_
_entity_poly.entity_id
_entity_poly.type
_entity_poly.pdbx_seq_one_letter_code
_entity_poly.pdbx_strand_id
1 'polypeptide(L)'
;MTEDTLRLISYWRDIMSKEPRLITTSTDFSHVTMMIVLTLCRRLTIGVNIRKRLIFYLVMIVVGGLLGDYLPNFVSTIVPFQSNKKGILNQWFVKIGWFWTIVLLGPFIHMTSQISAASDAPHKSEVHQRSLRDDTSPSSRSSHLKNYRDCNSSLIIKLWLTLSNKDLLRLWINTLFWYISTSAFTWFENATTSCTSSDFTTEDACAKSGHKWIGFDISGHTFILLFSLLVIMEECSVMKGWEPFGERLFIAQQNRQKTMRQDYPQHLIYAKYKIFIRCFFLALTALTLIWNFMLFQTILFYHTTLQKIIAYFWAVGLWFFGYKLLYKSKYFSSVFKVENLPHIKE
;
A
#
# COMPACT_ATOMS: atom_id res chain seq x y z
N MET A 1 43.68 -8.39 42.16
CA MET A 1 43.26 -7.87 40.84
C MET A 1 43.07 -6.36 41.03
N THR A 2 44.01 -5.56 40.53
CA THR A 2 44.08 -4.10 40.79
C THR A 2 42.96 -3.36 40.05
N GLU A 3 42.54 -2.21 40.55
CA GLU A 3 41.43 -1.42 39.98
C GLU A 3 41.62 -1.12 38.48
N ASP A 4 42.88 -0.96 38.05
CA ASP A 4 43.26 -0.77 36.65
C ASP A 4 42.94 -1.98 35.76
N THR A 5 43.06 -3.21 36.29
CA THR A 5 42.68 -4.42 35.55
C THR A 5 41.17 -4.51 35.35
N LEU A 6 40.36 -4.05 36.30
CA LEU A 6 38.90 -3.98 36.15
C LEU A 6 38.47 -2.92 35.13
N ARG A 7 39.15 -1.77 35.09
CA ARG A 7 38.91 -0.71 34.10
C ARG A 7 39.31 -1.14 32.69
N LEU A 8 40.41 -1.85 32.54
CA LEU A 8 40.81 -2.43 31.26
C LEU A 8 39.79 -3.47 30.78
N ILE A 9 39.31 -4.34 31.67
CA ILE A 9 38.30 -5.35 31.32
C ILE A 9 36.97 -4.69 30.92
N SER A 10 36.52 -3.63 31.61
CA SER A 10 35.29 -2.91 31.24
C SER A 10 35.44 -2.14 29.92
N TYR A 11 36.60 -1.52 29.70
CA TYR A 11 36.93 -0.82 28.45
C TYR A 11 36.97 -1.79 27.25
N TRP A 12 37.65 -2.92 27.38
CA TRP A 12 37.68 -3.95 26.33
C TRP A 12 36.30 -4.61 26.11
N ARG A 13 35.48 -4.73 27.15
CA ARG A 13 34.09 -5.20 27.05
C ARG A 13 33.20 -4.23 26.26
N ASP A 14 33.41 -2.91 26.40
CA ASP A 14 32.70 -1.88 25.62
C ASP A 14 33.18 -1.81 24.16
N ILE A 15 34.48 -2.06 23.93
CA ILE A 15 35.01 -2.19 22.56
C ILE A 15 34.50 -3.47 21.88
N MET A 16 34.41 -4.58 22.60
CA MET A 16 33.85 -5.83 22.07
C MET A 16 32.32 -5.82 21.95
N SER A 17 31.61 -4.93 22.67
CA SER A 17 30.16 -4.75 22.54
C SER A 17 29.78 -3.90 21.31
N LYS A 18 30.71 -3.09 20.80
CA LYS A 18 30.59 -2.45 19.49
C LYS A 18 30.78 -3.53 18.43
N GLU A 19 29.67 -4.18 18.05
CA GLU A 19 29.65 -5.06 16.88
C GLU A 19 30.37 -4.37 15.73
N PRO A 20 31.36 -5.02 15.08
CA PRO A 20 31.93 -4.48 13.86
C PRO A 20 30.76 -4.29 12.91
N ARG A 21 30.54 -3.05 12.45
CA ARG A 21 29.69 -2.79 11.29
C ARG A 21 30.30 -3.57 10.15
N LEU A 22 29.83 -4.80 9.96
CA LEU A 22 30.15 -5.62 8.80
C LEU A 22 29.50 -4.91 7.62
N ILE A 23 30.25 -3.99 7.00
CA ILE A 23 29.95 -3.51 5.66
C ILE A 23 30.38 -4.64 4.71
N THR A 24 29.71 -5.79 4.79
CA THR A 24 29.83 -6.84 3.77
C THR A 24 28.75 -6.59 2.73
N THR A 25 28.90 -5.50 2.00
CA THR A 25 28.35 -5.41 0.66
C THR A 25 29.53 -5.14 -0.23
N SER A 26 29.96 -6.14 -1.01
CA SER A 26 30.66 -5.87 -2.26
C SER A 26 29.84 -4.80 -2.98
N THR A 27 30.37 -3.59 -3.12
CA THR A 27 29.64 -2.47 -3.73
C THR A 27 29.69 -2.63 -5.23
N ASP A 28 28.98 -3.65 -5.73
CA ASP A 28 28.68 -3.75 -7.16
C ASP A 28 27.93 -2.49 -7.57
N PHE A 29 28.32 -1.90 -8.70
CA PHE A 29 27.72 -0.67 -9.23
C PHE A 29 26.19 -0.76 -9.29
N SER A 30 25.64 -1.90 -9.69
CA SER A 30 24.20 -2.18 -9.74
C SER A 30 23.50 -2.01 -8.38
N HIS A 31 24.15 -2.44 -7.28
CA HIS A 31 23.60 -2.29 -5.94
C HIS A 31 23.53 -0.82 -5.52
N VAL A 32 24.58 -0.04 -5.82
CA VAL A 32 24.63 1.40 -5.53
C VAL A 32 23.55 2.14 -6.33
N THR A 33 23.44 1.87 -7.63
CA THR A 33 22.39 2.46 -8.49
C THR A 33 21.00 2.16 -7.96
N MET A 34 20.71 0.91 -7.57
CA MET A 34 19.42 0.53 -6.98
C MET A 34 19.11 1.30 -5.68
N MET A 35 20.10 1.51 -4.80
CA MET A 35 19.92 2.29 -3.57
C MET A 35 19.59 3.76 -3.85
N ILE A 36 20.25 4.37 -4.84
CA ILE A 36 19.95 5.75 -5.27
C ILE A 36 18.53 5.83 -5.82
N VAL A 37 18.16 4.92 -6.73
CA VAL A 37 16.82 4.87 -7.34
C VAL A 37 15.73 4.68 -6.28
N LEU A 38 15.92 3.76 -5.33
CA LEU A 38 14.95 3.53 -4.26
C LEU A 38 14.82 4.73 -3.31
N THR A 39 15.93 5.42 -3.04
CA THR A 39 15.92 6.65 -2.24
C THR A 39 15.12 7.75 -2.94
N LEU A 40 15.31 7.92 -4.24
CA LEU A 40 14.51 8.84 -5.05
C LEU A 40 13.03 8.46 -5.05
N CYS A 41 12.71 7.19 -5.29
CA CYS A 41 11.33 6.67 -5.30
C CYS A 41 10.63 6.90 -3.95
N ARG A 42 11.32 6.63 -2.84
CA ARG A 42 10.82 6.92 -1.49
C ARG A 42 10.54 8.41 -1.31
N ARG A 43 11.43 9.28 -1.77
CA ARG A 43 11.25 10.74 -1.66
C ARG A 43 10.03 11.22 -2.45
N LEU A 44 9.81 10.69 -3.67
CA LEU A 44 8.69 11.07 -4.54
C LEU A 44 7.33 10.52 -4.07
N THR A 45 7.28 9.24 -3.68
CA THR A 45 6.01 8.59 -3.32
C THR A 45 5.63 8.84 -1.87
N ILE A 46 6.59 8.78 -0.93
CA ILE A 46 6.32 8.68 0.51
C ILE A 46 6.94 9.82 1.35
N GLY A 47 7.98 10.48 0.82
CA GLY A 47 8.75 11.49 1.55
C GLY A 47 7.97 12.76 1.89
N VAL A 48 6.93 13.06 1.12
CA VAL A 48 6.04 14.21 1.38
C VAL A 48 4.94 13.80 2.36
N ASN A 49 4.77 14.60 3.41
CA ASN A 49 3.66 14.41 4.35
C ASN A 49 2.31 14.40 3.63
N ILE A 50 1.48 13.40 3.91
CA ILE A 50 0.18 13.22 3.24
C ILE A 50 -0.69 14.48 3.31
N ARG A 51 -0.70 15.18 4.46
CA ARG A 51 -1.41 16.45 4.66
C ARG A 51 -0.99 17.54 3.67
N LYS A 52 0.32 17.69 3.43
CA LYS A 52 0.85 18.67 2.47
C LYS A 52 0.47 18.29 1.04
N ARG A 53 0.47 16.99 0.73
CA ARG A 53 0.08 16.49 -0.59
C ARG A 53 -1.41 16.67 -0.87
N LEU A 54 -2.26 16.48 0.14
CA LEU A 54 -3.70 16.77 0.06
C LEU A 54 -3.95 18.24 -0.24
N ILE A 55 -3.31 19.15 0.51
CA ILE A 55 -3.40 20.60 0.23
C ILE A 55 -2.92 20.90 -1.19
N PHE A 56 -1.80 20.32 -1.61
CA PHE A 56 -1.28 20.49 -2.98
C PHE A 56 -2.29 20.04 -4.04
N TYR A 57 -2.92 18.87 -3.87
CA TYR A 57 -3.95 18.39 -4.80
C TYR A 57 -5.19 19.28 -4.80
N LEU A 58 -5.64 19.77 -3.64
CA LEU A 58 -6.76 20.70 -3.56
C LEU A 58 -6.47 22.01 -4.30
N VAL A 59 -5.30 22.60 -4.05
CA VAL A 59 -4.87 23.83 -4.74
C VAL A 59 -4.77 23.60 -6.25
N MET A 60 -4.19 22.47 -6.67
CA MET A 60 -4.11 22.11 -8.09
C MET A 60 -5.50 21.96 -8.72
N ILE A 61 -6.45 21.31 -8.03
CA ILE A 61 -7.83 21.13 -8.53
C ILE A 61 -8.56 22.46 -8.63
N VAL A 62 -8.44 23.33 -7.63
CA VAL A 62 -9.11 24.63 -7.63
C VAL A 62 -8.51 25.55 -8.69
N VAL A 63 -7.19 25.78 -8.64
CA VAL A 63 -6.52 26.70 -9.57
C VAL A 63 -6.55 26.14 -11.00
N GLY A 64 -6.16 24.88 -11.18
CA GLY A 64 -6.17 24.23 -12.49
C GLY A 64 -7.58 24.06 -13.06
N GLY A 65 -8.56 23.76 -12.21
CA GLY A 65 -9.97 23.69 -12.61
C GLY A 65 -10.48 25.05 -13.11
N LEU A 66 -10.25 26.13 -12.35
CA LEU A 66 -10.66 27.47 -12.75
C LEU A 66 -9.96 27.92 -14.04
N LEU A 67 -8.67 27.61 -14.20
CA LEU A 67 -7.96 27.88 -15.45
C LEU A 67 -8.56 27.12 -16.63
N GLY A 68 -8.93 25.85 -16.44
CA GLY A 68 -9.58 25.03 -17.47
C GLY A 68 -10.97 25.54 -17.84
N ASP A 69 -11.77 25.93 -16.84
CA ASP A 69 -13.15 26.37 -17.04
C ASP A 69 -13.24 27.77 -17.67
N TYR A 70 -12.37 28.71 -17.27
CA TYR A 70 -12.44 30.12 -17.69
C TYR A 70 -11.44 30.51 -18.78
N LEU A 71 -10.32 29.80 -18.92
CA LEU A 71 -9.25 30.13 -19.87
C LEU A 71 -8.83 28.94 -20.74
N PRO A 72 -9.75 28.25 -21.44
CA PRO A 72 -9.45 27.02 -22.19
C PRO A 72 -8.44 27.24 -23.34
N ASN A 73 -8.47 28.41 -23.99
CA ASN A 73 -7.54 28.76 -25.07
C ASN A 73 -6.10 28.94 -24.56
N PHE A 74 -5.96 29.57 -23.38
CA PHE A 74 -4.65 29.77 -22.73
C PHE A 74 -4.07 28.43 -22.26
N VAL A 75 -4.89 27.59 -21.63
CA VAL A 75 -4.48 26.24 -21.18
C VAL A 75 -4.02 25.39 -22.36
N SER A 76 -4.75 25.40 -23.48
CA SER A 76 -4.40 24.64 -24.68
C SER A 76 -3.11 25.13 -25.35
N THR A 77 -2.73 26.39 -25.13
CA THR A 77 -1.48 26.96 -25.65
C THR A 77 -0.28 26.56 -24.80
N ILE A 78 -0.43 26.53 -23.47
CA ILE A 78 0.67 26.22 -22.54
C ILE A 78 0.93 24.73 -22.41
N VAL A 79 -0.11 23.91 -22.51
CA VAL A 79 -0.02 22.46 -22.37
C VAL A 79 -0.25 21.82 -23.74
N PRO A 80 0.82 21.63 -24.54
CA PRO A 80 0.70 21.08 -25.91
C PRO A 80 0.29 19.61 -25.93
N PHE A 81 0.35 18.93 -24.78
CA PHE A 81 -0.18 17.59 -24.58
C PHE A 81 -1.70 17.62 -24.46
N GLN A 82 -2.39 18.04 -25.52
CA GLN A 82 -3.84 17.99 -25.57
C GLN A 82 -4.24 16.51 -25.50
N SER A 83 -4.93 16.13 -24.41
CA SER A 83 -5.38 14.74 -24.28
C SER A 83 -6.39 14.49 -25.39
N ASN A 84 -5.98 13.77 -26.42
CA ASN A 84 -6.92 13.29 -27.42
C ASN A 84 -7.96 12.45 -26.65
N LYS A 85 -9.24 12.84 -26.67
CA LYS A 85 -10.30 12.15 -25.90
C LYS A 85 -10.37 10.65 -26.23
N LYS A 86 -9.87 10.27 -27.41
CA LYS A 86 -9.75 8.90 -27.93
C LYS A 86 -8.37 8.25 -27.75
N GLY A 87 -7.42 8.92 -27.10
CA GLY A 87 -6.08 8.39 -26.85
C GLY A 87 -6.12 7.14 -25.97
N ILE A 88 -5.26 6.17 -26.26
CA ILE A 88 -5.15 4.88 -25.56
C ILE A 88 -5.00 5.09 -24.04
N LEU A 89 -4.21 6.09 -23.64
CA LEU A 89 -4.00 6.46 -22.24
C LEU A 89 -5.30 6.93 -21.55
N ASN A 90 -6.19 7.63 -22.25
CA ASN A 90 -7.43 8.10 -21.63
C ASN A 90 -8.49 6.99 -21.54
N GLN A 91 -8.67 6.21 -22.61
CA GLN A 91 -9.75 5.21 -22.67
C GLN A 91 -9.44 3.91 -21.95
N TRP A 92 -8.20 3.41 -22.04
CA TRP A 92 -7.83 2.11 -21.47
C TRP A 92 -7.17 2.24 -20.11
N PHE A 93 -6.33 3.27 -19.93
CA PHE A 93 -5.52 3.39 -18.73
C PHE A 93 -6.32 3.93 -17.54
N VAL A 94 -7.19 4.94 -17.74
CA VAL A 94 -7.95 5.54 -16.63
C VAL A 94 -9.19 4.70 -16.25
N LYS A 95 -9.94 4.19 -17.24
CA LYS A 95 -11.15 3.38 -16.97
C LYS A 95 -10.86 2.12 -16.15
N ILE A 96 -9.68 1.53 -16.36
CA ILE A 96 -9.22 0.31 -15.68
C ILE A 96 -8.18 0.66 -14.60
N GLY A 97 -8.09 1.94 -14.18
CA GLY A 97 -7.06 2.44 -13.28
C GLY A 97 -6.97 1.71 -11.93
N TRP A 98 -8.12 1.30 -11.37
CA TRP A 98 -8.15 0.52 -10.14
C TRP A 98 -7.53 -0.87 -10.29
N PHE A 99 -7.76 -1.53 -11.43
CA PHE A 99 -7.18 -2.85 -11.71
C PHE A 99 -5.65 -2.79 -11.75
N TRP A 100 -5.06 -1.80 -12.42
CA TRP A 100 -3.60 -1.61 -12.42
C TRP A 100 -3.05 -1.39 -11.01
N THR A 101 -3.81 -0.69 -10.17
CA THR A 101 -3.47 -0.49 -8.76
C THR A 101 -3.50 -1.82 -8.00
N ILE A 102 -4.53 -2.65 -8.13
CA ILE A 102 -4.60 -3.98 -7.49
C ILE A 102 -3.48 -4.90 -7.98
N VAL A 103 -3.22 -4.94 -9.30
CA VAL A 103 -2.23 -5.84 -9.91
C VAL A 103 -0.82 -5.59 -9.36
N LEU A 104 -0.45 -4.33 -9.12
CA LEU A 104 0.85 -4.00 -8.53
C LEU A 104 0.84 -4.02 -6.99
N LEU A 105 -0.23 -3.54 -6.38
CA LEU A 105 -0.30 -3.37 -4.93
C LEU A 105 -0.62 -4.68 -4.19
N GLY A 106 -1.41 -5.56 -4.78
CA GLY A 106 -1.80 -6.85 -4.20
C GLY A 106 -0.59 -7.76 -3.91
N PRO A 107 0.28 -8.05 -4.91
CA PRO A 107 1.50 -8.83 -4.68
C PRO A 107 2.45 -8.16 -3.68
N PHE A 108 2.58 -6.83 -3.74
CA PHE A 108 3.39 -6.06 -2.79
C PHE A 108 2.91 -6.24 -1.33
N ILE A 109 1.60 -6.09 -1.10
CA ILE A 109 0.99 -6.30 0.23
C ILE A 109 1.15 -7.76 0.66
N HIS A 110 0.91 -8.71 -0.24
CA HIS A 110 1.05 -10.12 0.07
C HIS A 110 2.47 -10.49 0.55
N MET A 111 3.51 -10.04 -0.18
CA MET A 111 4.90 -10.32 0.17
C MET A 111 5.32 -9.67 1.50
N THR A 112 4.90 -8.42 1.72
CA THR A 112 5.20 -7.71 2.98
C THR A 112 4.45 -8.32 4.16
N SER A 113 3.21 -8.78 3.97
CA SER A 113 2.43 -9.48 5.00
C SER A 113 3.06 -10.81 5.41
N GLN A 114 3.60 -11.59 4.46
CA GLN A 114 4.32 -12.83 4.80
C GLN A 114 5.56 -12.60 5.70
N ILE A 115 6.29 -11.51 5.46
CA ILE A 115 7.46 -11.14 6.28
C ILE A 115 7.02 -10.73 7.69
N SER A 116 5.90 -10.01 7.81
CA SER A 116 5.32 -9.63 9.10
C SER A 116 4.82 -10.84 9.88
N ALA A 117 4.11 -11.77 9.24
CA ALA A 117 3.60 -12.99 9.87
C ALA A 117 4.71 -13.91 10.39
N ALA A 118 5.86 -13.94 9.71
CA ALA A 118 7.03 -14.71 10.15
C ALA A 118 7.66 -14.18 11.45
N SER A 119 7.34 -12.94 11.86
CA SER A 119 7.76 -12.36 13.14
C SER A 119 7.09 -13.03 14.35
N ASP A 120 5.86 -13.54 14.19
CA ASP A 120 5.09 -14.10 15.29
C ASP A 120 5.42 -15.59 15.55
N ALA A 121 5.99 -16.26 14.55
CA ALA A 121 6.44 -17.64 14.63
C ALA A 121 7.53 -17.90 15.69
N PRO A 122 8.62 -17.11 15.81
CA PRO A 122 9.67 -17.35 16.81
C PRO A 122 9.16 -17.29 18.26
N HIS A 123 8.27 -16.34 18.58
CA HIS A 123 7.69 -16.23 19.92
C HIS A 123 6.81 -17.42 20.28
N LYS A 124 5.98 -17.91 19.33
CA LYS A 124 5.17 -19.12 19.54
C LYS A 124 6.04 -20.36 19.77
N SER A 125 7.15 -20.51 19.03
CA SER A 125 8.05 -21.65 19.20
C SER A 125 8.77 -21.64 20.55
N GLU A 126 9.21 -20.49 21.05
CA GLU A 126 9.91 -20.40 22.34
C GLU A 126 8.96 -20.56 23.53
N VAL A 127 7.75 -19.99 23.47
CA VAL A 127 6.70 -20.18 24.49
C VAL A 127 6.23 -21.63 24.53
N HIS A 128 5.98 -22.25 23.35
CA HIS A 128 5.60 -23.65 23.29
C HIS A 128 6.73 -24.58 23.73
N GLN A 129 8.00 -24.27 23.43
CA GLN A 129 9.15 -25.03 23.93
C GLN A 129 9.43 -24.85 25.43
N ARG A 130 9.08 -23.72 26.04
CA ARG A 130 9.10 -23.57 27.51
C ARG A 130 8.00 -24.40 28.16
N SER A 131 6.77 -24.31 27.63
CA SER A 131 5.65 -25.11 28.11
C SER A 131 5.92 -26.63 28.03
N LEU A 132 6.57 -27.09 26.95
CA LEU A 132 6.98 -28.50 26.78
C LEU A 132 8.23 -28.90 27.59
N ARG A 133 8.94 -27.94 28.19
CA ARG A 133 10.10 -28.22 29.05
C ARG A 133 9.67 -28.46 30.50
N ASP A 134 8.53 -27.91 30.90
CA ASP A 134 7.93 -28.14 32.21
C ASP A 134 7.17 -29.47 32.30
N ASP A 135 6.72 -30.03 31.16
CA ASP A 135 6.11 -31.37 31.09
C ASP A 135 7.18 -32.47 30.87
N THR A 136 7.75 -32.95 31.98
CA THR A 136 8.69 -34.08 31.99
C THR A 136 7.97 -35.41 31.72
N SER A 137 8.06 -35.97 30.51
CA SER A 137 7.81 -37.41 30.21
C SER A 137 8.39 -37.81 28.84
N PRO A 138 9.30 -38.82 28.71
CA PRO A 138 10.09 -39.01 27.49
C PRO A 138 9.43 -39.84 26.35
N SER A 139 8.22 -40.36 26.51
CA SER A 139 7.70 -41.41 25.60
C SER A 139 6.82 -40.93 24.43
N SER A 140 6.40 -39.66 24.37
CA SER A 140 5.42 -39.17 23.37
C SER A 140 6.01 -38.22 22.30
N ARG A 141 7.33 -38.02 22.28
CA ARG A 141 8.00 -36.99 21.43
C ARG A 141 8.06 -37.34 19.94
N SER A 142 7.93 -38.62 19.58
CA SER A 142 8.14 -39.11 18.21
C SER A 142 6.88 -39.03 17.33
N SER A 143 5.68 -39.19 17.91
CA SER A 143 4.43 -39.24 17.15
C SER A 143 3.86 -37.87 16.81
N HIS A 144 4.03 -36.86 17.67
CA HIS A 144 3.42 -35.53 17.47
C HIS A 144 4.17 -34.65 16.45
N LEU A 145 5.49 -34.80 16.31
CA LEU A 145 6.27 -34.01 15.33
C LEU A 145 6.08 -34.47 13.88
N LYS A 146 5.58 -35.68 13.66
CA LYS A 146 5.29 -36.19 12.32
C LYS A 146 3.95 -35.67 11.78
N ASN A 147 3.02 -35.30 12.66
CA ASN A 147 1.65 -34.93 12.28
C ASN A 147 1.48 -33.47 11.83
N TYR A 148 2.49 -32.61 12.00
CA TYR A 148 2.41 -31.20 11.61
C TYR A 148 3.07 -30.89 10.24
N ARG A 149 3.78 -31.86 9.66
CA ARG A 149 4.58 -31.63 8.43
C ARG A 149 3.79 -31.83 7.13
N ASP A 150 2.65 -32.51 7.17
CA ASP A 150 1.91 -32.83 5.95
C ASP A 150 0.44 -32.37 6.03
N CYS A 151 0.21 -31.06 6.09
CA CYS A 151 -1.05 -30.56 5.52
C CYS A 151 -0.80 -30.27 4.05
N ASN A 152 -1.12 -31.25 3.21
CA ASN A 152 -1.37 -31.07 1.80
C ASN A 152 -2.68 -30.25 1.65
N SER A 153 -2.62 -29.00 2.15
CA SER A 153 -3.77 -28.12 2.26
C SER A 153 -4.19 -27.70 0.87
N SER A 154 -5.47 -27.96 0.54
CA SER A 154 -6.13 -27.52 -0.69
C SER A 154 -5.72 -26.09 -1.04
N LEU A 155 -5.48 -25.83 -2.33
CA LEU A 155 -5.17 -24.50 -2.86
C LEU A 155 -6.19 -23.45 -2.38
N ILE A 156 -7.44 -23.86 -2.15
CA ILE A 156 -8.53 -23.04 -1.63
C ILE A 156 -8.31 -22.65 -0.16
N ILE A 157 -7.79 -23.55 0.69
CA ILE A 157 -7.52 -23.27 2.11
C ILE A 157 -6.29 -22.35 2.23
N LYS A 158 -5.25 -22.58 1.42
CA LYS A 158 -4.10 -21.66 1.33
C LYS A 158 -4.51 -20.28 0.82
N LEU A 159 -5.41 -20.21 -0.17
CA LEU A 159 -5.98 -18.97 -0.69
C LEU A 159 -6.82 -18.27 0.38
N TRP A 160 -7.67 -18.99 1.12
CA TRP A 160 -8.52 -18.46 2.18
C TRP A 160 -7.73 -17.98 3.41
N LEU A 161 -6.69 -18.70 3.81
CA LEU A 161 -5.74 -18.27 4.85
C LEU A 161 -4.94 -17.04 4.41
N THR A 162 -4.60 -16.97 3.12
CA THR A 162 -3.92 -15.80 2.54
C THR A 162 -4.87 -14.59 2.49
N LEU A 163 -6.14 -14.79 2.14
CA LEU A 163 -7.18 -13.76 2.10
C LEU A 163 -7.61 -13.28 3.48
N SER A 164 -7.49 -14.13 4.51
CA SER A 164 -7.73 -13.79 5.92
C SER A 164 -6.61 -12.94 6.56
N ASN A 165 -5.59 -12.53 5.79
CA ASN A 165 -4.60 -11.58 6.28
C ASN A 165 -5.23 -10.18 6.38
N LYS A 166 -5.10 -9.55 7.56
CA LYS A 166 -5.56 -8.18 7.85
C LYS A 166 -5.16 -7.19 6.76
N ASP A 167 -3.95 -7.32 6.21
CA ASP A 167 -3.42 -6.43 5.18
C ASP A 167 -4.12 -6.60 3.82
N LEU A 168 -4.45 -7.83 3.41
CA LEU A 168 -5.17 -8.09 2.17
C LEU A 168 -6.65 -7.74 2.30
N LEU A 169 -7.24 -7.86 3.50
CA LEU A 169 -8.60 -7.37 3.75
C LEU A 169 -8.70 -5.86 3.53
N ARG A 170 -7.69 -5.05 3.92
CA ARG A 170 -7.69 -3.61 3.63
C ARG A 170 -7.83 -3.34 2.13
N LEU A 171 -7.13 -4.10 1.29
CA LEU A 171 -7.22 -3.98 -0.16
C LEU A 171 -8.60 -4.36 -0.70
N TRP A 172 -9.21 -5.41 -0.15
CA TRP A 172 -10.59 -5.80 -0.46
C TRP A 172 -11.61 -4.73 -0.08
N ILE A 173 -11.51 -4.18 1.14
CA ILE A 173 -12.40 -3.10 1.61
C ILE A 173 -12.23 -1.85 0.74
N ASN A 174 -11.00 -1.47 0.39
CA ASN A 174 -10.77 -0.35 -0.52
C ASN A 174 -11.38 -0.61 -1.92
N THR A 175 -11.34 -1.85 -2.39
CA THR A 175 -11.98 -2.24 -3.66
C THR A 175 -13.51 -2.09 -3.58
N LEU A 176 -14.09 -2.48 -2.45
CA LEU A 176 -15.52 -2.27 -2.19
C LEU A 176 -15.86 -0.76 -2.13
N PHE A 177 -15.05 0.06 -1.45
CA PHE A 177 -15.25 1.51 -1.41
C PHE A 177 -15.23 2.13 -2.81
N TRP A 178 -14.28 1.73 -3.65
CA TRP A 178 -14.23 2.17 -5.04
C TRP A 178 -15.48 1.75 -5.82
N TYR A 179 -15.89 0.48 -5.72
CA TYR A 179 -17.04 -0.06 -6.45
C TYR A 179 -18.36 0.63 -6.04
N ILE A 180 -18.58 0.79 -4.73
CA ILE A 180 -19.76 1.48 -4.19
C ILE A 180 -19.78 2.94 -4.65
N SER A 181 -18.64 3.63 -4.61
CA SER A 181 -18.57 5.05 -5.01
C SER A 181 -18.86 5.25 -6.48
N THR A 182 -18.24 4.45 -7.35
CA THR A 182 -18.47 4.53 -8.80
C THR A 182 -19.92 4.19 -9.16
N SER A 183 -20.51 3.19 -8.49
CA SER A 183 -21.94 2.87 -8.63
C SER A 183 -22.82 4.03 -8.17
N ALA A 184 -22.49 4.65 -7.03
CA ALA A 184 -23.22 5.81 -6.51
C ALA A 184 -23.14 7.02 -7.45
N PHE A 185 -22.01 7.26 -8.09
CA PHE A 185 -21.87 8.34 -9.07
C PHE A 185 -22.73 8.09 -10.31
N THR A 186 -22.72 6.86 -10.86
CA THR A 186 -23.60 6.53 -12.00
C THR A 186 -25.08 6.60 -11.64
N TRP A 187 -25.44 6.22 -10.42
CA TRP A 187 -26.82 6.35 -9.94
C TRP A 187 -27.22 7.82 -9.81
N PHE A 188 -26.34 8.66 -9.27
CA PHE A 188 -26.57 10.10 -9.12
C PHE A 188 -26.68 10.83 -10.46
N GLU A 189 -25.82 10.47 -11.42
CA GLU A 189 -25.88 10.98 -12.79
C GLU A 189 -27.26 10.68 -13.40
N ASN A 190 -27.67 9.41 -13.42
CA ASN A 190 -28.98 9.00 -13.95
C ASN A 190 -30.17 9.67 -13.25
N ALA A 191 -30.05 9.98 -11.96
CA ALA A 191 -31.11 10.64 -11.19
C ALA A 191 -31.21 12.15 -11.46
N THR A 192 -30.12 12.80 -11.88
CA THR A 192 -30.07 14.25 -12.09
C THR A 192 -30.10 14.66 -13.56
N THR A 193 -29.86 13.72 -14.46
CA THR A 193 -29.95 13.97 -15.90
C THR A 193 -31.38 14.14 -16.37
N SER A 194 -31.62 15.15 -17.19
CA SER A 194 -32.88 15.38 -17.87
C SER A 194 -32.66 15.96 -19.26
N CYS A 195 -33.61 15.74 -20.17
CA CYS A 195 -33.62 16.42 -21.44
C CYS A 195 -34.12 17.86 -21.27
N THR A 196 -33.61 18.78 -22.09
CA THR A 196 -34.10 20.17 -22.12
C THR A 196 -35.60 20.24 -22.48
N SER A 197 -36.11 19.25 -23.22
CA SER A 197 -37.55 19.06 -23.47
C SER A 197 -38.11 17.96 -22.55
N SER A 198 -39.29 18.20 -21.97
CA SER A 198 -40.02 17.22 -21.14
C SER A 198 -40.50 15.99 -21.91
N ASP A 199 -40.49 16.05 -23.24
CA ASP A 199 -41.08 15.03 -24.09
C ASP A 199 -40.19 13.78 -24.25
N PHE A 200 -38.92 13.88 -23.86
CA PHE A 200 -37.94 12.80 -24.03
C PHE A 200 -37.27 12.43 -22.71
N THR A 201 -37.42 11.17 -22.31
CA THR A 201 -36.85 10.61 -21.07
C THR A 201 -35.54 9.85 -21.27
N THR A 202 -35.10 9.67 -22.52
CA THR A 202 -33.87 8.94 -22.86
C THR A 202 -32.87 9.84 -23.57
N GLU A 203 -31.58 9.65 -23.26
CA GLU A 203 -30.48 10.44 -23.84
C GLU A 203 -30.49 10.37 -25.37
N ASP A 204 -30.61 9.17 -25.92
CA ASP A 204 -30.61 8.94 -27.36
C ASP A 204 -31.79 9.63 -28.07
N ALA A 205 -32.99 9.64 -27.48
CA ALA A 205 -34.14 10.30 -28.06
C ALA A 205 -34.00 11.83 -27.98
N CYS A 206 -33.51 12.35 -26.84
CA CYS A 206 -33.23 13.77 -26.64
C CYS A 206 -32.19 14.28 -27.65
N ALA A 207 -31.07 13.56 -27.81
CA ALA A 207 -30.01 13.92 -28.74
C ALA A 207 -30.48 13.89 -30.21
N LYS A 208 -31.25 12.87 -30.61
CA LYS A 208 -31.82 12.77 -31.97
C LYS A 208 -32.81 13.88 -32.30
N SER A 209 -33.55 14.35 -31.29
CA SER A 209 -34.48 15.47 -31.43
C SER A 209 -33.82 16.86 -31.42
N GLY A 210 -32.48 16.92 -31.31
CA GLY A 210 -31.73 18.18 -31.30
C GLY A 210 -31.77 18.92 -29.95
N HIS A 211 -32.33 18.30 -28.91
CA HIS A 211 -32.34 18.86 -27.56
C HIS A 211 -31.05 18.51 -26.80
N LYS A 212 -30.70 19.34 -25.82
CA LYS A 212 -29.51 19.12 -24.98
C LYS A 212 -29.86 18.24 -23.78
N TRP A 213 -29.02 17.25 -23.53
CA TRP A 213 -29.05 16.45 -22.31
C TRP A 213 -28.25 17.18 -21.23
N ILE A 214 -28.91 17.54 -20.13
CA ILE A 214 -28.32 18.32 -19.04
C ILE A 214 -28.34 17.46 -17.79
N GLY A 215 -27.20 17.33 -17.12
CA GLY A 215 -27.09 16.56 -15.90
C GLY A 215 -25.87 16.95 -15.08
N PHE A 216 -25.86 16.53 -13.83
CA PHE A 216 -24.71 16.71 -12.94
C PHE A 216 -23.94 15.40 -12.80
N ASP A 217 -22.71 15.38 -13.31
CA ASP A 217 -21.82 14.22 -13.22
C ASP A 217 -20.66 14.48 -12.26
N ILE A 218 -20.51 13.65 -11.23
CA ILE A 218 -19.37 13.71 -10.31
C ILE A 218 -18.16 13.10 -11.03
N SER A 219 -17.02 13.81 -11.06
CA SER A 219 -15.85 13.36 -11.80
C SER A 219 -15.27 12.03 -11.27
N GLY A 220 -15.73 10.91 -11.83
CA GLY A 220 -15.28 9.56 -11.49
C GLY A 220 -13.79 9.35 -11.78
N HIS A 221 -13.27 9.98 -12.85
CA HIS A 221 -11.84 9.96 -13.22
C HIS A 221 -10.97 10.65 -12.15
N THR A 222 -11.39 11.83 -11.68
CA THR A 222 -10.70 12.55 -10.61
C THR A 222 -10.71 11.72 -9.33
N PHE A 223 -11.87 11.14 -8.99
CA PHE A 223 -12.03 10.28 -7.82
C PHE A 223 -11.09 9.06 -7.86
N ILE A 224 -11.11 8.26 -8.94
CA ILE A 224 -10.29 7.03 -9.00
C ILE A 224 -8.79 7.34 -8.94
N LEU A 225 -8.34 8.39 -9.61
CA LEU A 225 -6.92 8.78 -9.62
C LEU A 225 -6.47 9.22 -8.23
N LEU A 226 -7.24 10.08 -7.56
CA LEU A 226 -6.94 10.51 -6.18
C LEU A 226 -7.02 9.35 -5.20
N PHE A 227 -8.08 8.56 -5.22
CA PHE A 227 -8.26 7.44 -4.30
C PHE A 227 -7.13 6.41 -4.45
N SER A 228 -6.75 6.06 -5.69
CA SER A 228 -5.62 5.16 -5.97
C SER A 228 -4.30 5.72 -5.46
N LEU A 229 -4.02 7.02 -5.68
CA LEU A 229 -2.84 7.68 -5.16
C LEU A 229 -2.77 7.61 -3.63
N LEU A 230 -3.88 7.89 -2.95
CA LEU A 230 -3.96 7.86 -1.48
C LEU A 230 -3.75 6.46 -0.90
N VAL A 231 -4.39 5.45 -1.49
CA VAL A 231 -4.23 4.04 -1.10
C VAL A 231 -2.78 3.57 -1.29
N ILE A 232 -2.18 3.82 -2.47
CA ILE A 232 -0.79 3.43 -2.75
C ILE A 232 0.17 4.09 -1.75
N MET A 233 0.00 5.38 -1.45
CA MET A 233 0.87 6.09 -0.51
C MET A 233 0.83 5.52 0.91
N GLU A 234 -0.36 5.14 1.39
CA GLU A 234 -0.52 4.61 2.75
C GLU A 234 0.01 3.17 2.84
N GLU A 235 -0.27 2.30 1.86
CA GLU A 235 0.23 0.92 1.85
C GLU A 235 1.74 0.84 1.60
N CYS A 236 2.29 1.70 0.74
CA CYS A 236 3.74 1.78 0.52
C CYS A 236 4.50 2.39 1.71
N SER A 237 3.82 2.92 2.73
CA SER A 237 4.47 3.56 3.88
C SER A 237 5.40 2.63 4.66
N VAL A 238 5.21 1.31 4.55
CA VAL A 238 6.13 0.27 5.05
C VAL A 238 7.57 0.45 4.54
N MET A 239 7.73 1.05 3.35
CA MET A 239 9.03 1.27 2.73
C MET A 239 9.85 2.41 3.38
N LYS A 240 9.29 3.19 4.32
CA LYS A 240 10.05 4.24 5.05
C LYS A 240 11.17 3.66 5.91
N GLY A 241 10.93 2.51 6.54
CA GLY A 241 11.84 1.87 7.48
C GLY A 241 12.47 0.58 6.96
N TRP A 242 12.41 0.35 5.64
CA TRP A 242 12.74 -0.95 5.04
C TRP A 242 14.22 -1.32 5.13
N GLU A 243 15.14 -0.39 4.87
CA GLU A 243 16.58 -0.67 4.97
C GLU A 243 17.01 -0.91 6.43
N PRO A 244 16.66 -0.03 7.41
CA PRO A 244 16.98 -0.30 8.82
C PRO A 244 16.35 -1.59 9.33
N PHE A 245 15.17 -1.96 8.84
CA PHE A 245 14.53 -3.24 9.16
C PHE A 245 15.35 -4.43 8.64
N GLY A 246 15.82 -4.37 7.40
CA GLY A 246 16.69 -5.41 6.84
C GLY A 246 18.01 -5.58 7.60
N GLU A 247 18.61 -4.48 8.06
CA GLU A 247 19.83 -4.50 8.87
C GLU A 247 19.60 -5.20 10.23
N ARG A 248 18.49 -4.88 10.92
CA ARG A 248 18.11 -5.57 12.17
C ARG A 248 17.87 -7.06 11.96
N LEU A 249 17.22 -7.45 10.86
CA LEU A 249 17.01 -8.86 10.53
C LEU A 249 18.32 -9.61 10.28
N PHE A 250 19.28 -8.96 9.63
CA PHE A 250 20.60 -9.55 9.37
C PHE A 250 21.37 -9.78 10.69
N ILE A 251 21.37 -8.80 11.59
CA ILE A 251 21.98 -8.94 12.93
C ILE A 251 21.30 -10.06 13.73
N ALA A 252 19.95 -10.08 13.74
CA ALA A 252 19.19 -11.13 14.43
C ALA A 252 19.48 -12.53 13.88
N GLN A 253 19.60 -12.68 12.56
CA GLN A 253 20.03 -13.92 11.91
C GLN A 253 21.43 -14.34 12.39
N GLN A 254 22.39 -13.41 12.38
CA GLN A 254 23.76 -13.71 12.77
C GLN A 254 23.85 -14.16 14.23
N ASN A 255 23.13 -13.48 15.12
CA ASN A 255 23.08 -13.83 16.55
C ASN A 255 22.40 -15.19 16.77
N ARG A 256 21.30 -15.48 16.08
CA ARG A 256 20.62 -16.78 16.17
C ARG A 256 21.48 -17.93 15.64
N GLN A 257 22.21 -17.70 14.55
CA GLN A 257 23.12 -18.70 14.00
C GLN A 257 24.29 -19.00 14.95
N LYS A 258 24.84 -17.99 15.61
CA LYS A 258 25.90 -18.18 16.61
C LYS A 258 25.40 -18.92 17.86
N THR A 259 24.23 -18.55 18.38
CA THR A 259 23.70 -19.11 19.64
C THR A 259 23.04 -20.48 19.45
N MET A 260 22.28 -20.67 18.37
CA MET A 260 21.41 -21.84 18.18
C MET A 260 21.72 -22.66 16.93
N ARG A 261 22.68 -22.23 16.08
CA ARG A 261 22.98 -22.85 14.77
C ARG A 261 21.75 -23.06 13.89
N GLN A 262 20.78 -22.16 13.99
CA GLN A 262 19.52 -22.22 13.27
C GLN A 262 19.24 -20.89 12.58
N ASP A 263 18.72 -20.99 11.35
CA ASP A 263 18.26 -19.83 10.61
C ASP A 263 17.04 -19.15 11.26
N TYR A 264 17.04 -17.84 11.21
CA TYR A 264 15.92 -17.00 11.57
C TYR A 264 14.88 -17.01 10.42
N PRO A 265 13.70 -17.60 10.64
CA PRO A 265 12.74 -17.86 9.56
C PRO A 265 12.29 -16.57 8.84
N GLN A 266 12.16 -15.46 9.59
CA GLN A 266 11.79 -14.16 9.04
C GLN A 266 12.88 -13.57 8.13
N HIS A 267 14.16 -13.77 8.46
CA HIS A 267 15.27 -13.34 7.61
C HIS A 267 15.29 -14.10 6.27
N LEU A 268 15.00 -15.40 6.29
CA LEU A 268 14.94 -16.22 5.07
C LEU A 268 13.83 -15.75 4.11
N ILE A 269 12.64 -15.46 4.65
CA ILE A 269 11.51 -14.95 3.86
C ILE A 269 11.81 -13.54 3.34
N TYR A 270 12.41 -12.68 4.16
CA TYR A 270 12.87 -11.36 3.74
C TYR A 270 13.89 -11.46 2.59
N ALA A 271 14.91 -12.31 2.71
CA ALA A 271 15.94 -12.50 1.68
C ALA A 271 15.33 -12.98 0.36
N LYS A 272 14.32 -13.88 0.42
CA LYS A 272 13.59 -14.39 -0.75
C LYS A 272 12.81 -13.28 -1.49
N TYR A 273 12.08 -12.43 -0.76
CA TYR A 273 11.17 -11.44 -1.37
C TYR A 273 11.79 -10.04 -1.56
N LYS A 274 12.96 -9.75 -0.97
CA LYS A 274 13.61 -8.43 -0.99
C LYS A 274 13.68 -7.81 -2.39
N ILE A 275 14.11 -8.58 -3.40
CA ILE A 275 14.25 -8.07 -4.77
C ILE A 275 12.88 -7.77 -5.39
N PHE A 276 11.92 -8.68 -5.22
CA PHE A 276 10.57 -8.53 -5.76
C PHE A 276 9.86 -7.32 -5.14
N ILE A 277 9.93 -7.14 -3.82
CA ILE A 277 9.34 -6.00 -3.12
C ILE A 277 9.93 -4.68 -3.64
N ARG A 278 11.24 -4.62 -3.90
CA ARG A 278 11.90 -3.44 -4.49
C ARG A 278 11.40 -3.17 -5.91
N CYS A 279 11.28 -4.20 -6.75
CA CYS A 279 10.75 -4.06 -8.11
C CYS A 279 9.28 -3.60 -8.12
N PHE A 280 8.43 -4.19 -7.27
CA PHE A 280 7.04 -3.76 -7.14
C PHE A 280 6.93 -2.34 -6.61
N PHE A 281 7.76 -1.95 -5.64
CA PHE A 281 7.79 -0.58 -5.15
C PHE A 281 8.18 0.41 -6.25
N LEU A 282 9.18 0.08 -7.08
CA LEU A 282 9.57 0.89 -8.24
C LEU A 282 8.41 1.01 -9.25
N ALA A 283 7.74 -0.10 -9.56
CA ALA A 283 6.59 -0.11 -10.46
C ALA A 283 5.41 0.72 -9.89
N LEU A 284 5.15 0.63 -8.59
CA LEU A 284 4.14 1.44 -7.89
C LEU A 284 4.51 2.93 -7.92
N THR A 285 5.79 3.28 -7.72
CA THR A 285 6.23 4.68 -7.88
C THR A 285 6.00 5.17 -9.31
N ALA A 286 6.36 4.38 -10.34
CA ALA A 286 6.08 4.74 -11.73
C ALA A 286 4.58 4.92 -11.98
N LEU A 287 3.74 4.01 -11.47
CA LEU A 287 2.29 4.11 -11.55
C LEU A 287 1.77 5.39 -10.88
N THR A 288 2.31 5.76 -9.71
CA THR A 288 1.92 7.04 -9.06
C THR A 288 2.31 8.26 -9.90
N LEU A 289 3.46 8.24 -10.58
CA LEU A 289 3.83 9.35 -11.47
C LEU A 289 2.86 9.47 -12.65
N ILE A 290 2.46 8.34 -13.24
CA ILE A 290 1.44 8.31 -14.29
C ILE A 290 0.11 8.85 -13.74
N TRP A 291 -0.33 8.44 -12.55
CA TRP A 291 -1.56 8.96 -11.94
C TRP A 291 -1.51 10.46 -11.63
N ASN A 292 -0.36 11.00 -11.20
CA ASN A 292 -0.21 12.44 -11.01
C ASN A 292 -0.33 13.19 -12.35
N PHE A 293 0.29 12.68 -13.41
CA PHE A 293 0.20 13.28 -14.74
C PHE A 293 -1.24 13.23 -15.30
N MET A 294 -1.91 12.07 -15.20
CA MET A 294 -3.30 11.93 -15.64
C MET A 294 -4.26 12.79 -14.81
N LEU A 295 -4.02 12.94 -13.51
CA LEU A 295 -4.81 13.82 -12.66
C LEU A 295 -4.66 15.28 -13.09
N PHE A 296 -3.43 15.72 -13.40
CA PHE A 296 -3.17 17.05 -13.94
C PHE A 296 -3.92 17.30 -15.25
N GLN A 297 -3.90 16.36 -16.20
CA GLN A 297 -4.68 16.47 -17.44
C GLN A 297 -6.19 16.50 -17.18
N THR A 298 -6.68 15.65 -16.28
CA THR A 298 -8.11 15.57 -15.94
C THR A 298 -8.61 16.90 -15.39
N ILE A 299 -7.82 17.54 -14.53
CA ILE A 299 -8.15 18.82 -13.92
C ILE A 299 -8.24 19.95 -14.94
N LEU A 300 -7.35 19.97 -15.94
CA LEU A 300 -7.31 21.05 -16.92
C LEU A 300 -8.36 20.92 -18.03
N PHE A 301 -8.70 19.70 -18.44
CA PHE A 301 -9.43 19.48 -19.70
C PHE A 301 -10.82 18.84 -19.57
N TYR A 302 -11.21 18.31 -18.41
CA TYR A 302 -12.43 17.52 -18.25
C TYR A 302 -13.22 17.94 -17.01
N HIS A 303 -14.56 17.90 -17.08
CA HIS A 303 -15.49 18.27 -16.00
C HIS A 303 -15.35 19.72 -15.49
N THR A 304 -16.36 20.20 -14.79
CA THR A 304 -16.31 21.52 -14.13
C THR A 304 -15.52 21.45 -12.82
N THR A 305 -15.03 22.60 -12.36
CA THR A 305 -14.30 22.72 -11.09
C THR A 305 -15.09 22.18 -9.91
N LEU A 306 -16.39 22.47 -9.84
CA LEU A 306 -17.25 21.99 -8.75
C LEU A 306 -17.32 20.46 -8.70
N GLN A 307 -17.50 19.80 -9.85
CA GLN A 307 -17.54 18.35 -9.96
C GLN A 307 -16.22 17.70 -9.50
N LYS A 308 -15.08 18.31 -9.82
CA LYS A 308 -13.75 17.86 -9.38
C LYS A 308 -13.57 18.01 -7.86
N ILE A 309 -14.03 19.11 -7.29
CA ILE A 309 -13.93 19.38 -5.84
C ILE A 309 -14.75 18.35 -5.05
N ILE A 310 -15.97 18.04 -5.48
CA ILE A 310 -16.81 17.02 -4.83
C ILE A 310 -16.13 15.65 -4.89
N ALA A 311 -15.59 15.26 -6.05
CA ALA A 311 -14.84 14.02 -6.21
C ALA A 311 -13.60 13.96 -5.29
N TYR A 312 -12.89 15.07 -5.12
CA TYR A 312 -11.75 15.17 -4.22
C TYR A 312 -12.16 14.94 -2.75
N PHE A 313 -13.19 15.64 -2.26
CA PHE A 313 -13.64 15.47 -0.88
C PHE A 313 -14.17 14.06 -0.62
N TRP A 314 -14.87 13.47 -1.59
CA TRP A 314 -15.33 12.08 -1.51
C TRP A 314 -14.15 11.10 -1.39
N ALA A 315 -13.13 11.24 -2.25
CA ALA A 315 -11.92 10.41 -2.21
C ALA A 315 -11.18 10.53 -0.86
N VAL A 316 -10.98 11.76 -0.39
CA VAL A 316 -10.30 12.02 0.90
C VAL A 316 -11.11 11.51 2.07
N GLY A 317 -12.44 11.66 2.04
CA GLY A 317 -13.36 11.17 3.05
C GLY A 317 -13.30 9.66 3.20
N LEU A 318 -13.35 8.92 2.08
CA LEU A 318 -13.24 7.45 2.09
C LEU A 318 -11.86 6.97 2.54
N TRP A 319 -10.79 7.61 2.07
CA TRP A 319 -9.45 7.29 2.53
C TRP A 319 -9.30 7.54 4.04
N PHE A 320 -9.82 8.66 4.55
CA PHE A 320 -9.77 8.98 5.97
C PHE A 320 -10.58 7.97 6.79
N PHE A 321 -11.80 7.67 6.37
CA PHE A 321 -12.65 6.67 6.99
C PHE A 321 -11.98 5.30 7.03
N GLY A 322 -11.42 4.82 5.91
CA GLY A 322 -10.70 3.55 5.85
C GLY A 322 -9.46 3.55 6.75
N TYR A 323 -8.48 4.41 6.46
CA TYR A 323 -7.15 4.31 7.05
C TYR A 323 -6.97 4.98 8.41
N LYS A 324 -7.79 5.97 8.75
CA LYS A 324 -7.66 6.68 10.03
C LYS A 324 -8.70 6.22 11.06
N LEU A 325 -9.84 5.68 10.62
CA LEU A 325 -10.88 5.19 11.54
C LEU A 325 -11.00 3.66 11.49
N LEU A 326 -11.39 3.07 10.36
CA LEU A 326 -11.75 1.66 10.24
C LEU A 326 -10.58 0.72 10.54
N TYR A 327 -9.46 0.87 9.85
CA TYR A 327 -8.30 -0.03 9.98
C TYR A 327 -7.54 0.15 11.30
N LYS A 328 -7.74 1.28 12.00
CA LYS A 328 -7.21 1.53 13.35
C LYS A 328 -8.15 1.09 14.47
N SER A 329 -9.40 0.77 14.14
CA SER A 329 -10.40 0.37 15.11
C SER A 329 -10.00 -0.92 15.82
N LYS A 330 -10.26 -0.99 17.14
CA LYS A 330 -10.06 -2.21 17.93
C LYS A 330 -10.87 -3.38 17.35
N TYR A 331 -12.02 -3.10 16.76
CA TYR A 331 -12.87 -4.08 16.08
C TYR A 331 -12.15 -4.76 14.90
N PHE A 332 -11.46 -3.98 14.07
CA PHE A 332 -10.67 -4.53 12.96
C PHE A 332 -9.52 -5.41 13.49
N SER A 333 -8.96 -5.05 14.64
CA SER A 333 -7.93 -5.87 15.29
C SER A 333 -8.50 -7.13 15.96
N SER A 334 -9.73 -7.10 16.48
CA SER A 334 -10.38 -8.19 17.20
C SER A 334 -11.00 -9.25 16.28
N VAL A 335 -11.58 -8.86 15.15
CA VAL A 335 -12.13 -9.77 14.12
C VAL A 335 -11.09 -10.80 13.64
N PHE A 336 -9.81 -10.44 13.72
CA PHE A 336 -8.68 -11.26 13.28
C PHE A 336 -7.77 -11.70 14.43
N LYS A 337 -8.20 -11.49 15.67
CA LYS A 337 -7.58 -12.13 16.82
C LYS A 337 -8.20 -13.53 16.90
N VAL A 338 -7.68 -14.46 16.09
CA VAL A 338 -7.86 -15.89 16.36
C VAL A 338 -7.49 -16.10 17.83
N GLU A 339 -8.39 -16.72 18.58
CA GLU A 339 -8.44 -16.77 20.03
C GLU A 339 -7.07 -16.94 20.73
N ASN A 340 -6.94 -16.17 21.82
CA ASN A 340 -6.02 -16.31 22.95
C ASN A 340 -4.52 -16.11 22.71
N LEU A 341 -4.09 -14.86 22.90
CA LEU A 341 -2.90 -14.58 23.71
C LEU A 341 -3.17 -13.34 24.60
N PRO A 342 -2.88 -13.43 25.91
CA PRO A 342 -3.17 -12.37 26.87
C PRO A 342 -2.32 -11.12 26.56
N HIS A 343 -2.93 -9.98 26.86
CA HIS A 343 -2.32 -8.65 26.83
C HIS A 343 -0.92 -8.64 27.43
N ILE A 344 0.03 -8.04 26.73
CA ILE A 344 1.16 -7.38 27.37
C ILE A 344 1.11 -5.93 26.89
N LYS A 345 0.58 -5.10 27.79
CA LYS A 345 0.94 -3.68 27.87
C LYS A 345 2.39 -3.63 28.34
N GLU A 346 3.17 -2.76 27.71
CA GLU A 346 3.91 -1.69 28.39
C GLU A 346 4.28 -0.60 27.37
#